data_AF-A0A8C3CZJ4-F1
#
_entry.id   AF-A0A8C3CZJ4-F1
#
_cell.length_a   1.000
_cell.length_b   1.000
_cell.length_c   1.000
_cell.angle_alpha   90.00
_cell.angle_beta   90.00
_cell.angle_gamma   90.00
#
_symmetry.space_group_name_H-M   'P 1'
#
loop_
_entity.id
_entity.type
_entity.pdbx_description
1 polymer ?
#
loop_
_entity_poly.entity_id
_entity_poly.type
_entity_poly.pdbx_seq_one_letter_code
_entity_poly.pdbx_strand_id
1 'polypeptide(L)'
;METALKSHCDEQHPHQAEDISRKHEQNSKLSEGIKKDIEKLYEAVPQLVNVFKIKEKIGEGTFSSVYLATAKLQTGCEEKMALKHLIPTSHPLRIAAELQCLTVAGGQDNVMGVKYCFRKNDHVVIVMPYLEHESFLDILNTLSFEEVREYMFNLFKALRRIHHFGIVHRDVKPSNFLYNRRLKEYALVDFGLAQGTPDTKIELLKTAQSEDQQGSCSQSNPNTALGNGVSVGVTAPKQIAQQSASKASDKRSSSLSKIQIKQGRGGKEEYVHHSVQRSVFGERNFNVYSSTYQENSNTKLVKQSKVIDVSSRKLVTKKIISTRTVSNGVGRKAASGCPSNLTCDCYATDRVCSVCLSRCQQVAPRAGTPGFRAPEVLTKCPTQTTAIDMWSAGIVFLSLLSGRYPFYKASDDLTALAQIMTVRGSRETIQAAKTFGKSILCTQVVPAQNLRALCEKLRGTNSSCSRSQPDVPIKSVNDSALPVEIDKQCAPETLGKEIQYLKGCQEGDGAFEIKATDMKGWDQVPDEAYDLLDKLLDLNPATRITAKEALQHPFFKGISL
;
A
#
# COMPACT_ATOMS: atom_id res chain seq x y z
N MET A 1 20.97 87.69 -10.22
CA MET A 1 21.27 86.30 -9.86
C MET A 1 20.23 85.44 -10.59
N GLU A 2 20.31 85.22 -11.91
CA GLU A 2 21.34 84.42 -12.62
C GLU A 2 21.61 83.12 -11.84
N THR A 3 21.04 81.98 -12.22
CA THR A 3 21.44 81.12 -13.36
C THR A 3 20.31 80.09 -13.61
N ALA A 4 19.71 79.96 -14.81
CA ALA A 4 20.14 79.20 -16.01
C ALA A 4 20.13 77.65 -15.79
N LEU A 5 19.61 76.76 -16.64
CA LEU A 5 18.87 76.79 -17.92
C LEU A 5 18.40 75.32 -18.24
N LYS A 6 17.22 75.15 -18.86
CA LYS A 6 16.74 74.20 -19.94
C LYS A 6 17.42 72.80 -20.15
N SER A 7 16.83 71.72 -20.69
CA SER A 7 15.70 71.37 -21.62
C SER A 7 15.50 69.81 -21.59
N HIS A 8 14.30 69.19 -21.71
CA HIS A 8 13.58 68.71 -22.94
C HIS A 8 14.49 67.98 -23.99
N CYS A 9 14.24 66.81 -24.59
CA CYS A 9 13.09 65.90 -24.87
C CYS A 9 13.59 64.42 -24.79
N ASP A 10 12.84 63.30 -24.89
CA ASP A 10 12.02 62.81 -26.02
C ASP A 10 11.18 61.56 -25.66
N GLU A 11 10.16 61.32 -26.48
CA GLU A 11 9.16 60.24 -26.47
C GLU A 11 9.72 58.81 -26.60
N GLN A 12 9.04 57.81 -26.00
CA GLN A 12 8.56 56.57 -26.68
C GLN A 12 7.80 55.57 -25.76
N HIS A 13 6.52 55.37 -26.13
CA HIS A 13 5.67 54.15 -26.12
C HIS A 13 5.17 53.40 -24.85
N PRO A 14 3.92 52.84 -24.92
CA PRO A 14 3.16 52.37 -23.77
C PRO A 14 2.94 50.85 -23.79
N HIS A 15 3.63 50.09 -22.94
CA HIS A 15 3.39 48.64 -22.80
C HIS A 15 3.59 48.15 -21.38
N GLN A 16 2.78 48.60 -20.42
CA GLN A 16 2.77 47.97 -19.07
C GLN A 16 1.37 47.82 -18.44
N ALA A 17 0.28 47.96 -19.21
CA ALA A 17 -1.09 47.80 -18.68
C ALA A 17 -1.82 46.52 -19.15
N GLU A 18 -1.24 45.71 -20.04
CA GLU A 18 -1.90 44.49 -20.56
C GLU A 18 -1.42 43.18 -19.92
N ASP A 19 -0.38 43.20 -19.10
CA ASP A 19 0.27 41.97 -18.59
C ASP A 19 -0.29 41.46 -17.24
N ILE A 20 -1.25 42.20 -16.66
CA ILE A 20 -1.97 41.79 -15.44
C ILE A 20 -3.31 41.11 -15.79
N SER A 21 -3.89 41.36 -16.97
CA SER A 21 -5.10 40.65 -17.44
C SER A 21 -4.82 39.24 -17.96
N ARG A 22 -3.61 38.95 -18.47
CA ARG A 22 -3.30 37.63 -19.05
C ARG A 22 -2.96 36.54 -18.02
N LYS A 23 -2.67 36.89 -16.77
CA LYS A 23 -2.47 35.91 -15.68
C LYS A 23 -3.77 35.47 -14.99
N HIS A 24 -4.91 36.09 -15.29
CA HIS A 24 -6.20 35.72 -14.72
C HIS A 24 -7.09 34.83 -15.63
N GLU A 25 -6.66 34.51 -16.85
CA GLU A 25 -7.44 33.68 -17.79
C GLU A 25 -6.88 32.27 -18.05
N GLN A 26 -5.77 31.87 -17.42
CA GLN A 26 -5.23 30.50 -17.55
C GLN A 26 -5.74 29.48 -16.52
N ASN A 27 -6.69 29.86 -15.66
CA ASN A 27 -7.40 28.95 -14.77
C ASN A 27 -8.85 28.78 -15.25
N SER A 28 -9.20 27.65 -15.88
CA SER A 28 -10.52 26.98 -15.79
C SER A 28 -10.93 26.07 -16.98
N LYS A 29 -10.03 25.48 -17.76
CA LYS A 29 -10.42 24.28 -18.52
C LYS A 29 -10.30 23.03 -17.64
N LEU A 30 -11.20 22.92 -16.64
CA LEU A 30 -11.49 21.62 -16.03
C LEU A 30 -11.84 20.66 -17.18
N SER A 31 -11.21 19.48 -17.20
CA SER A 31 -11.55 18.46 -18.19
C SER A 31 -13.03 18.12 -18.07
N GLU A 32 -13.69 17.87 -19.20
CA GLU A 32 -15.13 17.63 -19.26
C GLU A 32 -15.56 16.46 -18.35
N GLY A 33 -14.67 15.47 -18.19
CA GLY A 33 -14.87 14.36 -17.26
C GLY A 33 -14.94 14.79 -15.80
N ILE A 34 -14.06 15.69 -15.33
CA ILE A 34 -14.05 16.16 -13.94
C ILE A 34 -15.30 16.99 -13.64
N LYS A 35 -15.74 17.83 -14.58
CA LYS A 35 -17.00 18.61 -14.41
C LYS A 35 -18.19 17.68 -14.20
N LYS A 36 -18.31 16.65 -15.04
CA LYS A 36 -19.38 15.65 -14.94
C LYS A 36 -19.34 14.87 -13.62
N ASP A 37 -18.15 14.56 -13.11
CA ASP A 37 -18.01 13.90 -11.82
C ASP A 37 -18.43 14.81 -10.65
N ILE A 38 -18.11 16.10 -10.72
CA ILE A 38 -18.54 17.10 -9.72
C ILE A 38 -20.06 17.27 -9.74
N GLU A 39 -20.68 17.37 -10.92
CA GLU A 39 -22.13 17.46 -11.07
C GLU A 39 -22.83 16.24 -10.46
N LYS A 40 -22.36 15.03 -10.78
CA LYS A 40 -22.86 13.79 -10.18
C LYS A 40 -22.72 13.76 -8.66
N LEU A 41 -21.64 14.32 -8.11
CA LEU A 41 -21.44 14.38 -6.67
C LEU A 41 -22.48 15.29 -5.99
N TYR A 42 -22.78 16.45 -6.60
CA TYR A 42 -23.86 17.32 -6.12
C TYR A 42 -25.24 16.65 -6.22
N GLU A 43 -25.53 15.92 -7.30
CA GLU A 43 -26.79 15.18 -7.44
C GLU A 43 -26.92 14.06 -6.38
N ALA A 44 -25.82 13.34 -6.15
CA ALA A 44 -25.72 12.28 -5.17
C ALA A 44 -25.91 12.78 -3.74
N VAL A 45 -25.31 13.93 -3.38
CA VAL A 45 -25.38 14.54 -2.05
C VAL A 45 -25.76 16.03 -2.17
N PRO A 46 -27.05 16.36 -2.38
CA PRO A 46 -27.52 17.72 -2.67
C PRO A 46 -27.22 18.75 -1.58
N GLN A 47 -27.02 18.32 -0.34
CA GLN A 47 -26.66 19.23 0.75
C GLN A 47 -25.34 19.96 0.47
N LEU A 48 -24.44 19.37 -0.33
CA LEU A 48 -23.15 19.97 -0.66
C LEU A 48 -23.27 21.26 -1.46
N VAL A 49 -24.29 21.39 -2.33
CA VAL A 49 -24.50 22.58 -3.18
C VAL A 49 -24.65 23.86 -2.34
N ASN A 50 -25.28 23.74 -1.18
CA ASN A 50 -25.59 24.88 -0.32
C ASN A 50 -24.40 25.31 0.55
N VAL A 51 -23.34 24.50 0.61
CA VAL A 51 -22.24 24.67 1.57
C VAL A 51 -20.89 24.85 0.87
N PHE A 52 -20.66 24.10 -0.21
CA PHE A 52 -19.36 23.98 -0.85
C PHE A 52 -19.39 24.42 -2.30
N LYS A 53 -18.33 25.13 -2.71
CA LYS A 53 -17.96 25.30 -4.11
C LYS A 53 -16.82 24.34 -4.44
N ILE A 54 -17.16 23.19 -5.01
CA ILE A 54 -16.19 22.18 -5.48
C ILE A 54 -15.42 22.74 -6.69
N LYS A 55 -14.10 22.73 -6.60
CA LYS A 55 -13.18 23.30 -7.60
C LYS A 55 -12.65 22.23 -8.55
N GLU A 56 -12.08 21.16 -8.03
CA GLU A 56 -11.44 20.11 -8.82
C GLU A 56 -11.38 18.77 -8.06
N LYS A 57 -11.07 17.69 -8.79
CA LYS A 57 -10.76 16.39 -8.21
C LYS A 57 -9.25 16.31 -7.95
N ILE A 58 -8.86 16.13 -6.70
CA ILE A 58 -7.45 16.11 -6.25
C ILE A 58 -6.94 14.69 -5.96
N GLY A 59 -7.82 13.70 -5.92
CA GLY A 59 -7.41 12.31 -5.69
C GLY A 59 -8.46 11.31 -6.17
N GLU A 60 -8.00 10.16 -6.61
CA GLU A 60 -8.83 9.02 -6.96
C GLU A 60 -8.12 7.75 -6.49
N GLY A 61 -8.85 6.90 -5.78
CA GLY A 61 -8.37 5.61 -5.32
C GLY A 61 -9.47 4.56 -5.44
N THR A 62 -9.11 3.33 -5.12
CA THR A 62 -10.02 2.17 -5.25
C THR A 62 -11.32 2.34 -4.45
N PHE A 63 -11.29 3.07 -3.33
CA PHE A 63 -12.40 3.17 -2.38
C PHE A 63 -12.99 4.58 -2.24
N SER A 64 -12.43 5.58 -2.92
CA SER A 64 -12.92 6.95 -2.81
C SER A 64 -12.40 7.85 -3.92
N SER A 65 -13.12 8.94 -4.15
CA SER A 65 -12.63 10.12 -4.87
C SER A 65 -12.53 11.31 -3.92
N VAL A 66 -11.50 12.14 -4.06
CA VAL A 66 -11.28 13.31 -3.21
C VAL A 66 -11.32 14.57 -4.06
N TYR A 67 -12.07 15.56 -3.60
CA TYR A 67 -12.27 16.83 -4.29
C TYR A 67 -11.83 18.00 -3.42
N LEU A 68 -11.18 19.00 -4.03
CA LEU A 68 -10.93 20.29 -3.40
C LEU A 68 -12.20 21.14 -3.51
N ALA A 69 -12.63 21.69 -2.39
CA ALA A 69 -13.75 22.63 -2.34
C ALA A 69 -13.42 23.84 -1.48
N THR A 70 -14.20 24.90 -1.63
CA THR A 70 -14.21 26.01 -0.67
C THR A 70 -15.55 26.12 0.03
N ALA A 71 -15.50 26.45 1.32
CA ALA A 71 -16.68 26.71 2.15
C ALA A 71 -16.57 28.12 2.75
N LYS A 72 -17.69 28.85 2.79
CA LYS A 72 -17.78 30.08 3.58
C LYS A 72 -18.09 29.72 5.01
N LEU A 73 -17.17 30.00 5.93
CA LEU A 73 -17.43 29.85 7.36
C LEU A 73 -18.44 30.91 7.82
N GLN A 74 -19.13 30.64 8.94
CA GLN A 74 -20.01 31.63 9.59
C GLN A 74 -19.28 32.93 9.95
N THR A 75 -17.96 32.85 10.12
CA THR A 75 -17.06 33.99 10.38
C THR A 75 -16.77 34.83 9.13
N GLY A 76 -17.26 34.46 7.95
CA GLY A 76 -17.06 35.16 6.68
C GLY A 76 -15.79 34.77 5.92
N CYS A 77 -14.85 34.06 6.54
CA CYS A 77 -13.65 33.57 5.88
C CYS A 77 -13.96 32.38 4.95
N GLU A 78 -13.37 32.38 3.76
CA GLU A 78 -13.41 31.23 2.84
C GLU A 78 -12.28 30.26 3.21
N GLU A 79 -12.64 29.01 3.49
CA GLU A 79 -11.68 27.96 3.86
C GLU A 79 -11.67 26.85 2.81
N LYS A 80 -10.48 26.37 2.45
CA LYS A 80 -10.29 25.21 1.57
C LYS A 80 -10.56 23.92 2.34
N MET A 81 -11.30 23.01 1.73
CA MET A 81 -11.70 21.72 2.30
C MET A 81 -11.42 20.59 1.31
N ALA A 82 -11.09 19.41 1.84
CA ALA A 82 -11.05 18.16 1.08
C ALA A 82 -12.35 17.39 1.32
N LEU A 83 -13.08 17.10 0.23
CA LEU A 83 -14.29 16.29 0.24
C LEU A 83 -13.97 14.89 -0.26
N LYS A 84 -13.92 13.91 0.64
CA LYS A 84 -13.71 12.50 0.30
C LYS A 84 -15.05 11.81 0.12
N HIS A 85 -15.42 11.57 -1.13
CA HIS A 85 -16.58 10.77 -1.52
C HIS A 85 -16.21 9.29 -1.52
N LEU A 86 -16.77 8.53 -0.58
CA LEU A 86 -16.57 7.08 -0.49
C LEU A 86 -17.36 6.35 -1.57
N ILE A 87 -16.84 5.23 -2.07
CA ILE A 87 -17.58 4.42 -3.04
C ILE A 87 -18.90 3.93 -2.40
N PRO A 88 -20.04 4.00 -3.11
CA PRO A 88 -21.34 3.65 -2.52
C PRO A 88 -21.49 2.17 -2.13
N THR A 89 -20.63 1.31 -2.68
CA THR A 89 -20.57 -0.12 -2.32
C THR A 89 -19.84 -0.40 -0.99
N SER A 90 -19.36 0.63 -0.31
CA SER A 90 -18.69 0.47 0.99
C SER A 90 -19.68 0.04 2.06
N HIS A 91 -19.31 -0.98 2.84
CA HIS A 91 -20.15 -1.44 3.95
C HIS A 91 -20.29 -0.35 5.04
N PRO A 92 -21.49 -0.13 5.62
CA PRO A 92 -21.70 0.90 6.63
C PRO A 92 -20.75 0.81 7.83
N LEU A 93 -20.40 -0.40 8.29
CA LEU A 93 -19.44 -0.57 9.39
C LEU A 93 -18.04 -0.06 9.01
N ARG A 94 -17.60 -0.26 7.77
CA ARG A 94 -16.31 0.23 7.28
C ARG A 94 -16.29 1.75 7.21
N ILE A 95 -17.36 2.36 6.70
CA ILE A 95 -17.52 3.81 6.64
C ILE A 95 -17.49 4.41 8.05
N ALA A 96 -18.26 3.83 8.97
CA ALA A 96 -18.35 4.30 10.35
C ALA A 96 -17.02 4.11 11.10
N ALA A 97 -16.31 3.00 10.88
CA ALA A 97 -14.99 2.76 11.46
C ALA A 97 -13.94 3.79 10.96
N GLU A 98 -13.93 4.10 9.66
CA GLU A 98 -13.06 5.14 9.10
C GLU A 98 -13.34 6.50 9.75
N LEU A 99 -14.62 6.87 9.91
CA LEU A 99 -15.00 8.11 10.59
C LEU A 99 -14.63 8.09 12.09
N GLN A 100 -14.74 6.95 12.76
CA GLN A 100 -14.32 6.80 14.16
C GLN A 100 -12.80 6.97 14.31
N CYS A 101 -11.99 6.45 13.39
CA CYS A 101 -10.55 6.70 13.37
C CYS A 101 -10.23 8.20 13.28
N LEU A 102 -10.87 8.90 12.33
CA LEU A 102 -10.66 10.34 12.12
C LEU A 102 -11.12 11.21 13.30
N THR A 103 -12.19 10.82 13.99
CA THR A 103 -12.73 11.57 15.14
C THR A 103 -11.99 11.29 16.45
N VAL A 104 -11.60 10.04 16.69
CA VAL A 104 -10.98 9.61 17.96
C VAL A 104 -9.47 9.75 17.95
N ALA A 105 -8.81 9.30 16.88
CA ALA A 105 -7.35 9.35 16.77
C ALA A 105 -6.85 10.59 16.03
N GLY A 106 -7.64 11.12 15.09
CA GLY A 106 -7.30 12.26 14.23
C GLY A 106 -7.38 13.64 14.89
N GLY A 107 -6.95 14.66 14.13
CA GLY A 107 -6.94 16.07 14.54
C GLY A 107 -5.70 16.52 15.30
N GLN A 108 -4.76 15.61 15.57
CA GLN A 108 -3.53 15.88 16.31
C GLN A 108 -2.41 14.94 15.89
N ASP A 109 -1.17 15.25 16.28
CA ASP A 109 0.00 14.40 16.05
C ASP A 109 0.17 13.98 14.58
N ASN A 110 -0.07 14.90 13.66
CA ASN A 110 -0.01 14.69 12.21
C ASN A 110 -0.98 13.61 11.70
N VAL A 111 -2.08 13.36 12.39
CA VAL A 111 -3.17 12.49 11.93
C VAL A 111 -4.34 13.34 11.48
N MET A 112 -4.81 13.14 10.24
CA MET A 112 -5.92 13.92 9.69
C MET A 112 -7.18 13.78 10.56
N GLY A 113 -7.79 14.91 10.87
CA GLY A 113 -9.08 14.96 11.55
C GLY A 113 -10.24 15.07 10.55
N VAL A 114 -11.45 15.15 11.07
CA VAL A 114 -12.66 15.37 10.28
C VAL A 114 -13.39 16.62 10.81
N LYS A 115 -13.92 17.43 9.90
CA LYS A 115 -14.79 18.57 10.26
C LYS A 115 -16.26 18.17 10.28
N TYR A 116 -16.69 17.43 9.26
CA TYR A 116 -18.08 17.03 9.13
C TYR A 116 -18.24 15.81 8.21
N CYS A 117 -19.44 15.24 8.17
CA CYS A 117 -19.78 14.15 7.28
C CYS A 117 -21.20 14.36 6.73
N PHE A 118 -21.36 14.24 5.40
CA PHE A 118 -22.65 14.30 4.72
C PHE A 118 -23.02 12.91 4.22
N ARG A 119 -24.31 12.56 4.33
CA ARG A 119 -24.83 11.31 3.80
C ARG A 119 -26.17 11.50 3.13
N LYS A 120 -26.36 10.88 1.97
CA LYS A 120 -27.66 10.61 1.36
C LYS A 120 -27.64 9.18 0.82
N ASN A 121 -28.48 8.32 1.38
CA ASN A 121 -28.51 6.89 1.06
C ASN A 121 -27.12 6.23 1.28
N ASP A 122 -26.59 5.60 0.24
CA ASP A 122 -25.29 4.93 0.14
C ASP A 122 -24.13 5.88 -0.20
N HIS A 123 -24.42 7.14 -0.55
CA HIS A 123 -23.39 8.15 -0.79
C HIS A 123 -22.98 8.84 0.52
N VAL A 124 -21.70 8.71 0.87
CA VAL A 124 -21.10 9.33 2.05
C VAL A 124 -19.92 10.21 1.64
N VAL A 125 -19.89 11.43 2.15
CA VAL A 125 -18.84 12.43 1.89
C VAL A 125 -18.27 12.93 3.20
N ILE A 126 -17.00 12.60 3.44
CA ILE A 126 -16.24 13.05 4.62
C ILE A 126 -15.57 14.39 4.28
N VAL A 127 -15.76 15.39 5.15
CA VAL A 127 -15.21 16.74 5.00
C VAL A 127 -14.03 16.92 5.93
N MET A 128 -12.86 17.19 5.36
CA MET A 128 -11.60 17.33 6.09
C MET A 128 -10.95 18.68 5.79
N PRO A 129 -10.11 19.23 6.69
CA PRO A 129 -9.24 20.35 6.36
C PRO A 129 -8.40 20.03 5.12
N TYR A 130 -8.32 20.96 4.17
CA TYR A 130 -7.42 20.80 3.04
C TYR A 130 -6.00 21.19 3.45
N LEU A 131 -5.08 20.22 3.36
CA LEU A 131 -3.65 20.47 3.43
C LEU A 131 -3.09 20.52 2.01
N GLU A 132 -2.66 21.71 1.59
CA GLU A 132 -1.87 21.86 0.35
C GLU A 132 -0.58 21.07 0.53
N HIS A 133 -0.24 20.21 -0.42
CA HIS A 133 0.87 19.28 -0.28
C HIS A 133 1.59 19.09 -1.61
N GLU A 134 2.83 18.63 -1.52
CA GLU A 134 3.66 18.39 -2.69
C GLU A 134 3.52 16.94 -3.18
N SER A 135 3.71 16.75 -4.48
CA SER A 135 3.92 15.42 -5.07
C SER A 135 5.23 14.85 -4.53
N PHE A 136 5.16 13.68 -3.89
CA PHE A 136 6.35 13.01 -3.36
C PHE A 136 7.42 12.77 -4.42
N LEU A 137 7.02 12.45 -5.66
CA LEU A 137 7.95 12.21 -6.76
C LEU A 137 8.71 13.48 -7.16
N ASP A 138 8.04 14.63 -7.14
CA ASP A 138 8.59 15.91 -7.60
C ASP A 138 9.63 16.44 -6.60
N ILE A 139 9.42 16.18 -5.31
CA ILE A 139 10.34 16.61 -4.24
C ILE A 139 11.43 15.59 -3.91
N LEU A 140 11.28 14.33 -4.31
CA LEU A 140 12.14 13.23 -3.86
C LEU A 140 13.64 13.51 -4.00
N ASN A 141 14.03 14.13 -5.12
CA ASN A 141 15.44 14.43 -5.43
C ASN A 141 15.87 15.84 -5.03
N THR A 142 14.95 16.66 -4.51
CA THR A 142 15.21 18.05 -4.09
C THR A 142 15.13 18.24 -2.57
N LEU A 143 14.70 17.21 -1.83
CA LEU A 143 14.74 17.22 -0.37
C LEU A 143 16.19 17.18 0.12
N SER A 144 16.51 18.09 1.05
CA SER A 144 17.75 17.99 1.82
C SER A 144 17.67 16.83 2.81
N PHE A 145 18.83 16.38 3.28
CA PHE A 145 18.88 15.26 4.21
C PHE A 145 18.18 15.57 5.56
N GLU A 146 18.24 16.82 6.03
CA GLU A 146 17.53 17.22 7.24
C GLU A 146 16.00 17.14 7.06
N GLU A 147 15.50 17.48 5.88
CA GLU A 147 14.06 17.37 5.59
C GLU A 147 13.60 15.91 5.53
N VAL A 148 14.47 14.98 5.13
CA VAL A 148 14.22 13.55 5.24
C VAL A 148 14.09 13.14 6.71
N ARG A 149 14.95 13.65 7.60
CA ARG A 149 14.85 13.43 9.05
C ARG A 149 13.52 13.97 9.59
N GLU A 150 13.17 15.21 9.27
CA GLU A 150 11.90 15.84 9.68
C GLU A 150 10.68 15.07 9.17
N TYR A 151 10.69 14.64 7.90
CA TYR A 151 9.61 13.87 7.29
C TYR A 151 9.41 12.54 8.04
N MET A 152 10.48 11.78 8.26
CA MET A 152 10.40 10.49 8.96
C MET A 152 9.98 10.66 10.42
N PHE A 153 10.48 11.69 11.10
CA PHE A 153 10.08 11.99 12.47
C PHE A 153 8.58 12.25 12.58
N ASN A 154 8.04 13.08 11.69
CA ASN A 154 6.62 13.42 11.67
C ASN A 154 5.73 12.24 11.23
N LEU A 155 6.24 11.35 10.37
CA LEU A 155 5.57 10.09 10.04
C LEU A 155 5.48 9.19 11.29
N PHE A 156 6.57 9.03 12.04
CA PHE A 156 6.53 8.23 13.27
C PHE A 156 5.68 8.86 14.37
N LYS A 157 5.55 10.18 14.43
CA LYS A 157 4.60 10.87 15.31
C LYS A 157 3.16 10.46 15.02
N ALA A 158 2.77 10.44 13.74
CA ALA A 158 1.46 9.96 13.30
C ALA A 158 1.25 8.47 13.59
N LEU A 159 2.23 7.63 13.25
CA LEU A 159 2.15 6.19 13.49
C LEU A 159 2.05 5.85 14.98
N ARG A 160 2.86 6.50 15.83
CA ARG A 160 2.78 6.36 17.30
C ARG A 160 1.38 6.70 17.79
N ARG A 161 0.77 7.78 17.28
CA ARG A 161 -0.60 8.17 17.63
C ARG A 161 -1.59 7.07 17.28
N ILE A 162 -1.65 6.63 16.02
CA ILE A 162 -2.66 5.64 15.61
C ILE A 162 -2.42 4.26 16.25
N HIS A 163 -1.16 3.86 16.45
CA HIS A 163 -0.79 2.61 17.12
C HIS A 163 -1.17 2.63 18.60
N HIS A 164 -1.12 3.79 19.27
CA HIS A 164 -1.62 3.94 20.64
C HIS A 164 -3.14 3.68 20.77
N PHE A 165 -3.91 3.88 19.70
CA PHE A 165 -5.33 3.52 19.63
C PHE A 165 -5.57 2.09 19.13
N GLY A 166 -4.50 1.32 18.89
CA GLY A 166 -4.60 -0.03 18.35
C GLY A 166 -5.18 -0.03 16.93
N ILE A 167 -4.77 0.93 16.10
CA ILE A 167 -5.12 1.01 14.68
C ILE A 167 -3.93 0.51 13.86
N VAL A 168 -4.15 -0.51 13.03
CA VAL A 168 -3.23 -0.88 11.95
C VAL A 168 -3.74 -0.21 10.68
N HIS A 169 -2.95 0.71 10.11
CA HIS A 169 -3.39 1.51 8.96
C HIS A 169 -3.47 0.69 7.67
N ARG A 170 -2.52 -0.25 7.47
CA ARG A 170 -2.41 -1.18 6.33
C ARG A 170 -2.07 -0.56 4.98
N ASP A 171 -2.01 0.77 4.86
CA ASP A 171 -1.77 1.46 3.60
C ASP A 171 -0.91 2.73 3.79
N VAL A 172 0.11 2.62 4.64
CA VAL A 172 1.11 3.67 4.79
C VAL A 172 1.94 3.74 3.52
N LYS A 173 1.91 4.88 2.85
CA LYS A 173 2.64 5.20 1.60
C LYS A 173 2.68 6.72 1.43
N PRO A 174 3.54 7.29 0.56
CA PRO A 174 3.67 8.73 0.45
C PRO A 174 2.39 9.47 0.06
N SER A 175 1.53 8.87 -0.77
CA SER A 175 0.23 9.49 -1.13
C SER A 175 -0.75 9.61 0.05
N ASN A 176 -0.55 8.80 1.09
CA ASN A 176 -1.38 8.80 2.30
C ASN A 176 -0.69 9.56 3.46
N PHE A 177 0.48 10.15 3.24
CA PHE A 177 1.13 11.03 4.21
C PHE A 177 1.45 12.37 3.54
N LEU A 178 0.47 13.26 3.62
CA LEU A 178 0.51 14.58 3.01
C LEU A 178 1.63 15.40 3.66
N TYR A 179 2.41 16.10 2.84
CA TYR A 179 3.53 16.92 3.29
C TYR A 179 3.52 18.27 2.60
N ASN A 180 3.49 19.34 3.39
CA ASN A 180 3.74 20.70 2.95
C ASN A 180 5.14 21.13 3.40
N ARG A 181 6.12 21.15 2.50
CA ARG A 181 7.50 21.53 2.84
C ARG A 181 7.65 22.96 3.30
N ARG A 182 6.86 23.91 2.76
CA ARG A 182 6.94 25.33 3.12
C ARG A 182 6.44 25.58 4.55
N LEU A 183 5.32 24.96 4.91
CA LEU A 183 4.68 25.12 6.21
C LEU A 183 5.19 24.13 7.26
N LYS A 184 5.94 23.09 6.83
CA LYS A 184 6.37 21.97 7.68
C LYS A 184 5.17 21.29 8.36
N GLU A 185 4.10 21.12 7.60
CA GLU A 185 2.87 20.45 8.03
C GLU A 185 2.75 19.07 7.41
N TYR A 186 2.20 18.15 8.19
CA TYR A 186 2.11 16.74 7.85
C TYR A 186 0.75 16.17 8.24
N ALA A 187 0.20 15.27 7.41
CA ALA A 187 -1.03 14.57 7.75
C ALA A 187 -1.08 13.16 7.17
N LEU A 188 -1.18 12.16 8.06
CA LEU A 188 -1.56 10.80 7.72
C LEU A 188 -3.06 10.75 7.46
N VAL A 189 -3.44 10.26 6.28
CA VAL A 189 -4.82 10.21 5.77
C VAL A 189 -5.21 8.79 5.36
N ASP A 190 -6.51 8.60 5.12
CA ASP A 190 -7.11 7.38 4.55
C ASP A 190 -7.09 6.14 5.46
N PHE A 191 -8.01 6.13 6.43
CA PHE A 191 -8.28 4.97 7.29
C PHE A 191 -9.25 3.95 6.66
N GLY A 192 -9.54 4.07 5.36
CA GLY A 192 -10.51 3.21 4.68
C GLY A 192 -10.09 1.74 4.63
N LEU A 193 -8.81 1.43 4.87
CA LEU A 193 -8.28 0.06 4.94
C LEU A 193 -7.88 -0.37 6.36
N ALA A 194 -8.12 0.45 7.37
CA ALA A 194 -7.64 0.20 8.71
C ALA A 194 -8.28 -1.05 9.36
N GLN A 195 -7.53 -1.69 10.24
CA GLN A 195 -7.99 -2.79 11.09
C GLN A 195 -7.60 -2.54 12.54
N GLY A 196 -8.35 -3.12 13.48
CA GLY A 196 -8.02 -3.06 14.90
C GLY A 196 -6.90 -4.01 15.27
N THR A 197 -6.13 -3.69 16.29
CA THR A 197 -5.44 -4.72 17.09
C THR A 197 -6.44 -5.40 18.03
N PRO A 198 -6.13 -6.55 18.65
CA PRO A 198 -7.02 -7.20 19.62
C PRO A 198 -7.42 -6.28 20.79
N ASP A 199 -6.54 -5.35 21.16
CA ASP A 199 -6.70 -4.34 22.21
C ASP A 199 -7.13 -2.96 21.68
N THR A 200 -7.68 -2.90 20.45
CA THR A 200 -8.03 -1.61 19.82
C THR A 200 -8.99 -0.78 20.68
N LYS A 201 -8.73 0.53 20.71
CA LYS A 201 -9.58 1.54 21.35
C LYS A 201 -10.68 2.04 20.40
N ILE A 202 -10.64 1.64 19.13
CA ILE A 202 -11.65 1.97 18.14
C ILE A 202 -12.68 0.84 18.10
N GLU A 203 -13.85 1.11 18.66
CA GLU A 203 -14.86 0.09 18.93
C GLU A 203 -15.36 -0.61 17.65
N LEU A 204 -15.57 0.14 16.57
CA LEU A 204 -16.07 -0.38 15.31
C LEU A 204 -15.04 -1.25 14.56
N LEU A 205 -13.74 -1.07 14.86
CA LEU A 205 -12.69 -1.92 14.31
C LEU A 205 -12.64 -3.31 14.96
N LYS A 206 -13.26 -3.52 16.12
CA LYS A 206 -13.40 -4.86 16.74
C LYS A 206 -14.40 -5.72 15.97
N THR A 207 -15.56 -5.16 15.67
CA THR A 207 -16.65 -5.83 14.95
C THR A 207 -16.29 -6.14 13.50
N ALA A 208 -15.47 -5.31 12.86
CA ALA A 208 -14.99 -5.57 11.51
C ALA A 208 -14.10 -6.83 11.42
N GLN A 209 -13.44 -7.25 12.52
CA GLN A 209 -12.63 -8.47 12.55
C GLN A 209 -13.46 -9.74 12.68
N SER A 210 -14.58 -9.70 13.41
CA SER A 210 -15.42 -10.88 13.65
C SER A 210 -16.14 -11.35 12.40
N GLU A 211 -16.56 -10.46 11.51
CA GLU A 211 -17.28 -10.82 10.29
C GLU A 211 -16.37 -11.44 9.22
N ASP A 212 -15.14 -10.92 9.05
CA ASP A 212 -14.13 -11.51 8.15
C ASP A 212 -13.71 -12.93 8.59
N GLN A 213 -13.86 -13.26 9.88
CA GLN A 213 -13.60 -14.61 10.40
C GLN A 213 -14.83 -15.53 10.39
N GLN A 214 -16.06 -14.99 10.33
CA GLN A 214 -17.30 -15.79 10.33
C GLN A 214 -17.65 -16.45 8.99
N GLY A 215 -16.90 -16.13 7.92
CA GLY A 215 -16.86 -16.96 6.70
C GLY A 215 -16.06 -18.26 6.84
N SER A 216 -15.48 -18.51 8.01
CA SER A 216 -14.71 -19.72 8.34
C SER A 216 -15.65 -20.88 8.68
N CYS A 217 -15.40 -22.04 8.09
CA CYS A 217 -16.17 -23.27 8.26
C CYS A 217 -16.50 -23.55 9.73
N SER A 218 -17.79 -23.73 10.00
CA SER A 218 -18.35 -24.21 11.26
C SER A 218 -17.65 -25.50 11.69
N GLN A 219 -16.85 -25.45 12.76
CA GLN A 219 -16.39 -26.65 13.42
C GLN A 219 -17.57 -27.26 14.19
N SER A 220 -18.08 -28.38 13.67
CA SER A 220 -19.03 -29.22 14.38
C SER A 220 -18.34 -29.91 15.56
N ASN A 221 -18.79 -29.61 16.78
CA ASN A 221 -18.51 -30.41 17.96
C ASN A 221 -18.98 -31.86 17.73
N PRO A 222 -18.16 -32.90 17.97
CA PRO A 222 -18.67 -34.24 18.12
C PRO A 222 -19.15 -34.42 19.57
N ASN A 223 -20.46 -34.35 19.76
CA ASN A 223 -21.10 -35.07 20.85
C ASN A 223 -20.96 -36.57 20.55
N THR A 224 -20.39 -37.34 21.46
CA THR A 224 -20.53 -38.81 21.44
C THR A 224 -20.80 -39.28 22.86
N ALA A 225 -21.96 -39.90 23.02
CA ALA A 225 -22.44 -40.51 24.25
C ALA A 225 -22.22 -42.03 24.23
N LEU A 226 -21.95 -42.53 25.43
CA LEU A 226 -22.31 -43.84 26.02
C LEU A 226 -21.52 -45.11 25.68
N GLY A 227 -21.00 -45.75 26.75
CA GLY A 227 -20.52 -47.12 26.77
C GLY A 227 -20.06 -47.60 28.16
N ASN A 228 -21.03 -48.07 28.96
CA ASN A 228 -21.00 -49.03 30.08
C ASN A 228 -19.96 -48.96 31.21
N GLY A 229 -20.47 -49.08 32.44
CA GLY A 229 -19.76 -48.83 33.69
C GLY A 229 -19.14 -50.06 34.36
N VAL A 230 -18.44 -49.81 35.48
CA VAL A 230 -18.42 -50.64 36.69
C VAL A 230 -18.22 -49.70 37.90
N SER A 231 -19.01 -49.94 38.93
CA SER A 231 -19.08 -49.20 40.20
C SER A 231 -18.05 -49.69 41.22
N VAL A 232 -17.39 -48.78 41.95
CA VAL A 232 -17.01 -48.96 43.37
C VAL A 232 -17.05 -47.58 44.05
N GLY A 233 -17.78 -47.49 45.16
CA GLY A 233 -17.99 -46.23 45.90
C GLY A 233 -16.87 -45.87 46.87
N VAL A 234 -17.01 -44.71 47.51
CA VAL A 234 -16.89 -44.48 48.98
C VAL A 234 -16.96 -42.96 49.26
N THR A 235 -17.97 -42.62 50.08
CA THR A 235 -18.21 -41.47 50.98
C THR A 235 -17.54 -40.09 50.79
N ALA A 236 -18.42 -39.08 50.74
CA ALA A 236 -18.17 -37.73 51.24
C ALA A 236 -18.56 -37.59 52.74
N PRO A 237 -18.17 -36.49 53.40
CA PRO A 237 -19.02 -35.87 54.40
C PRO A 237 -19.41 -34.42 54.06
N LYS A 238 -20.65 -34.11 54.44
CA LYS A 238 -21.39 -32.83 54.40
C LYS A 238 -20.76 -31.74 55.29
N GLN A 239 -21.13 -30.48 55.05
CA GLN A 239 -21.73 -29.55 56.06
C GLN A 239 -22.45 -28.37 55.36
N ILE A 240 -23.78 -28.21 55.54
CA ILE A 240 -24.51 -27.14 56.30
C ILE A 240 -24.50 -25.78 55.56
N ALA A 241 -25.54 -25.40 54.80
CA ALA A 241 -26.85 -24.81 55.16
C ALA A 241 -26.79 -23.36 55.68
N GLN A 242 -27.37 -22.40 54.92
CA GLN A 242 -28.37 -21.45 55.42
C GLN A 242 -29.07 -20.68 54.29
N GLN A 243 -30.39 -20.57 54.44
CA GLN A 243 -31.36 -19.87 53.60
C GLN A 243 -31.55 -18.43 54.08
N SER A 244 -31.97 -17.53 53.19
CA SER A 244 -33.09 -16.63 53.47
C SER A 244 -33.67 -16.06 52.18
N ALA A 245 -34.99 -16.20 52.03
CA ALA A 245 -35.80 -15.67 50.95
C ALA A 245 -36.70 -14.55 51.47
N SER A 246 -37.08 -13.60 50.61
CA SER A 246 -38.36 -12.89 50.72
C SER A 246 -38.80 -12.33 49.36
N LYS A 247 -40.05 -12.65 49.00
CA LYS A 247 -40.81 -12.27 47.80
C LYS A 247 -41.59 -10.96 48.00
N ALA A 248 -41.88 -10.27 46.90
CA ALA A 248 -43.16 -9.62 46.55
C ALA A 248 -43.05 -9.14 45.07
N SER A 249 -43.64 -9.78 44.05
CA SER A 249 -45.02 -9.72 43.53
C SER A 249 -45.55 -8.32 43.16
N ASP A 250 -45.66 -8.04 41.85
CA ASP A 250 -46.89 -7.48 41.27
C ASP A 250 -47.05 -7.76 39.76
N LYS A 251 -48.32 -7.93 39.34
CA LYS A 251 -48.82 -8.46 38.07
C LYS A 251 -49.27 -7.37 37.09
N ARG A 252 -49.13 -7.61 35.77
CA ARG A 252 -50.18 -7.57 34.70
C ARG A 252 -49.54 -7.81 33.31
N SER A 253 -49.79 -8.96 32.65
CA SER A 253 -50.85 -9.29 31.66
C SER A 253 -50.63 -8.63 30.28
N SER A 254 -50.21 -9.31 29.20
CA SER A 254 -50.75 -10.45 28.42
C SER A 254 -51.61 -10.04 27.20
N SER A 255 -51.20 -10.45 25.99
CA SER A 255 -52.04 -11.05 24.91
C SER A 255 -51.23 -11.03 23.59
N LEU A 256 -50.66 -12.13 23.07
CA LEU A 256 -51.25 -13.24 22.31
C LEU A 256 -52.11 -12.83 21.10
N SER A 257 -51.62 -13.17 19.90
CA SER A 257 -52.44 -13.76 18.83
C SER A 257 -51.61 -14.78 18.03
N LYS A 258 -52.09 -16.04 18.08
CA LYS A 258 -51.76 -17.15 17.17
C LYS A 258 -52.59 -16.99 15.88
N ILE A 259 -52.18 -17.63 14.78
CA ILE A 259 -52.98 -18.34 13.75
C ILE A 259 -51.99 -18.79 12.65
N GLN A 260 -51.61 -20.08 12.61
CA GLN A 260 -52.15 -21.21 11.82
C GLN A 260 -51.46 -21.44 10.47
N ILE A 261 -51.07 -22.70 10.29
CA ILE A 261 -50.54 -23.35 9.09
C ILE A 261 -51.71 -23.69 8.15
N LYS A 262 -51.57 -23.43 6.85
CA LYS A 262 -52.28 -24.16 5.79
C LYS A 262 -51.46 -24.22 4.49
N GLN A 263 -51.55 -25.36 3.83
CA GLN A 263 -50.82 -25.80 2.63
C GLN A 263 -51.21 -25.03 1.35
N GLY A 264 -50.26 -24.95 0.42
CA GLY A 264 -50.52 -25.31 -0.99
C GLY A 264 -50.31 -24.26 -2.10
N ARG A 265 -49.41 -24.62 -3.03
CA ARG A 265 -49.31 -24.25 -4.46
C ARG A 265 -48.62 -22.94 -4.87
N GLY A 266 -47.39 -23.12 -5.38
CA GLY A 266 -47.09 -22.94 -6.81
C GLY A 266 -46.74 -21.53 -7.30
N GLY A 267 -45.45 -21.24 -7.39
CA GLY A 267 -44.91 -20.11 -8.17
C GLY A 267 -43.40 -20.28 -8.34
N LYS A 268 -42.96 -20.45 -9.59
CA LYS A 268 -41.55 -20.57 -9.98
C LYS A 268 -40.89 -19.19 -9.89
N GLU A 269 -39.79 -19.07 -9.15
CA GLU A 269 -38.84 -17.98 -9.36
C GLU A 269 -37.41 -18.55 -9.38
N GLU A 270 -36.71 -18.25 -10.47
CA GLU A 270 -35.37 -18.69 -10.82
C GLU A 270 -34.32 -18.04 -9.89
N TYR A 271 -33.65 -18.85 -9.09
CA TYR A 271 -32.39 -18.47 -8.45
C TYR A 271 -31.24 -18.64 -9.46
N VAL A 272 -30.81 -17.55 -10.06
CA VAL A 272 -29.56 -17.49 -10.82
C VAL A 272 -28.40 -17.31 -9.83
N HIS A 273 -27.76 -18.42 -9.49
CA HIS A 273 -26.46 -18.44 -8.82
C HIS A 273 -25.37 -17.96 -9.81
N HIS A 274 -24.99 -16.69 -9.74
CA HIS A 274 -23.73 -16.23 -10.34
C HIS A 274 -22.63 -16.22 -9.30
N SER A 275 -21.91 -17.35 -9.22
CA SER A 275 -20.56 -17.38 -8.68
C SER A 275 -19.66 -16.62 -9.66
N VAL A 276 -19.14 -15.47 -9.25
CA VAL A 276 -18.06 -14.80 -9.97
C VAL A 276 -16.96 -14.48 -8.95
N GLN A 277 -15.91 -15.31 -8.96
CA GLN A 277 -14.59 -14.90 -8.50
C GLN A 277 -14.22 -13.62 -9.24
N ARG A 278 -14.04 -12.50 -8.52
CA ARG A 278 -13.55 -11.26 -9.13
C ARG A 278 -12.19 -10.90 -8.56
N SER A 279 -11.20 -11.02 -9.45
CA SER A 279 -9.84 -10.51 -9.32
C SER A 279 -9.88 -9.00 -9.08
N VAL A 280 -9.20 -8.53 -8.03
CA VAL A 280 -9.07 -7.11 -7.69
C VAL A 280 -7.65 -6.69 -8.05
N PHE A 281 -7.49 -6.08 -9.23
CA PHE A 281 -6.26 -5.42 -9.67
C PHE A 281 -6.57 -4.18 -10.52
N GLY A 282 -5.90 -3.08 -10.19
CA GLY A 282 -5.63 -1.98 -11.11
C GLY A 282 -5.98 -0.60 -10.58
N GLU A 283 -5.04 0.06 -9.90
CA GLU A 283 -4.96 1.53 -9.93
C GLU A 283 -4.29 1.93 -11.25
N ARG A 284 -4.97 2.74 -12.07
CA ARG A 284 -4.36 3.40 -13.23
C ARG A 284 -3.86 4.77 -12.76
N ASN A 285 -2.55 4.89 -12.62
CA ASN A 285 -1.90 6.18 -12.37
C ASN A 285 -1.90 6.99 -13.68
N PHE A 286 -2.70 8.06 -13.72
CA PHE A 286 -2.57 9.14 -14.70
C PHE A 286 -2.26 10.44 -13.97
N ASN A 287 -0.96 10.71 -13.78
CA ASN A 287 -0.45 12.06 -13.61
C ASN A 287 0.47 12.35 -14.79
N VAL A 288 -0.08 12.95 -15.85
CA VAL A 288 0.69 13.60 -16.91
C VAL A 288 0.01 14.93 -17.20
N TYR A 289 0.66 16.03 -16.82
CA TYR A 289 0.37 17.32 -17.40
C TYR A 289 0.85 17.30 -18.86
N SER A 290 -0.08 17.62 -19.75
CA SER A 290 0.09 17.68 -21.20
C SER A 290 0.99 18.84 -21.60
N SER A 291 2.16 18.55 -22.20
CA SER A 291 2.87 19.48 -23.06
C SER A 291 2.41 19.29 -24.51
N THR A 292 1.91 20.37 -25.07
CA THR A 292 1.49 20.59 -26.46
C THR A 292 2.43 20.02 -27.52
N TYR A 293 1.88 19.26 -28.48
CA TYR A 293 2.40 19.20 -29.85
C TYR A 293 1.24 19.29 -30.85
N GLN A 294 1.49 20.09 -31.88
CA GLN A 294 0.58 20.58 -32.91
C GLN A 294 -0.02 19.44 -33.76
N GLU A 295 -1.32 19.55 -34.04
CA GLU A 295 -1.95 18.89 -35.19
C GLU A 295 -1.43 19.49 -36.49
N ASN A 296 -1.26 18.64 -37.50
CA ASN A 296 -1.55 19.05 -38.88
C ASN A 296 -2.22 17.91 -39.68
N SER A 297 -3.46 18.20 -40.04
CA SER A 297 -4.17 17.91 -41.29
C SER A 297 -4.39 16.47 -41.78
N ASN A 298 -5.69 16.12 -41.79
CA ASN A 298 -6.48 15.57 -42.89
C ASN A 298 -5.95 14.36 -43.68
N THR A 299 -6.67 13.23 -43.61
CA THR A 299 -7.56 12.78 -44.72
C THR A 299 -8.38 11.54 -44.35
N LYS A 300 -9.64 11.53 -44.79
CA LYS A 300 -10.58 10.39 -44.80
C LYS A 300 -10.02 9.22 -45.62
N LEU A 301 -10.36 7.97 -45.28
CA LEU A 301 -11.15 7.06 -46.15
C LEU A 301 -11.42 5.68 -45.51
N VAL A 302 -12.71 5.37 -45.37
CA VAL A 302 -13.46 4.18 -45.85
C VAL A 302 -12.83 2.78 -45.80
N LYS A 303 -13.56 1.87 -45.14
CA LYS A 303 -13.51 0.39 -45.23
C LYS A 303 -13.38 -0.13 -46.68
N GLN A 304 -12.61 -1.20 -46.89
CA GLN A 304 -13.14 -2.43 -47.53
C GLN A 304 -12.17 -3.61 -47.49
N SER A 305 -12.79 -4.78 -47.62
CA SER A 305 -12.34 -6.17 -47.49
C SER A 305 -12.04 -6.84 -48.83
N LYS A 306 -11.12 -7.83 -48.85
CA LYS A 306 -11.11 -9.13 -49.61
C LYS A 306 -9.67 -9.71 -49.59
N VAL A 307 -9.42 -10.90 -49.02
CA VAL A 307 -9.32 -12.23 -49.66
C VAL A 307 -8.33 -12.30 -50.84
N ILE A 308 -7.28 -13.12 -50.73
CA ILE A 308 -6.92 -14.26 -51.61
C ILE A 308 -5.71 -15.03 -51.02
N ASP A 309 -5.78 -16.34 -51.22
CA ASP A 309 -5.00 -17.53 -50.82
C ASP A 309 -3.58 -17.64 -51.43
N VAL A 310 -2.71 -18.49 -50.85
CA VAL A 310 -1.82 -19.50 -51.51
C VAL A 310 -0.94 -20.23 -50.45
N SER A 311 -1.36 -21.46 -50.12
CA SER A 311 -0.63 -22.75 -50.07
C SER A 311 0.78 -22.96 -49.47
N SER A 312 0.79 -23.86 -48.47
CA SER A 312 1.48 -25.17 -48.42
C SER A 312 2.97 -25.30 -48.06
N ARG A 313 3.24 -25.99 -46.92
CA ARG A 313 4.20 -27.11 -46.81
C ARG A 313 3.92 -28.01 -45.58
N LYS A 314 3.80 -29.33 -45.83
CA LYS A 314 3.54 -30.45 -44.90
C LYS A 314 4.76 -30.81 -44.02
N LEU A 315 4.54 -31.43 -42.86
CA LEU A 315 5.17 -32.71 -42.42
C LEU A 315 4.50 -33.22 -41.11
N VAL A 316 3.67 -34.27 -41.17
CA VAL A 316 3.91 -35.67 -40.72
C VAL A 316 3.31 -36.01 -39.34
N THR A 317 2.27 -36.83 -39.41
CA THR A 317 1.51 -37.50 -38.35
C THR A 317 2.18 -38.81 -37.90
N LYS A 318 2.08 -39.14 -36.61
CA LYS A 318 2.09 -40.55 -36.15
C LYS A 318 1.15 -40.80 -34.96
N LYS A 319 0.09 -41.56 -35.30
CA LYS A 319 -0.77 -42.51 -34.56
C LYS A 319 -1.11 -42.32 -33.07
N ILE A 320 -2.41 -42.12 -32.89
CA ILE A 320 -3.26 -42.44 -31.75
C ILE A 320 -3.37 -43.96 -31.57
N ILE A 321 -3.23 -44.45 -30.33
CA ILE A 321 -3.70 -45.77 -29.90
C ILE A 321 -4.90 -45.55 -28.97
N SER A 322 -6.02 -46.14 -29.35
CA SER A 322 -7.31 -46.13 -28.67
C SER A 322 -7.40 -47.33 -27.73
N THR A 323 -7.75 -47.09 -26.46
CA THR A 323 -8.24 -48.14 -25.55
C THR A 323 -9.60 -47.71 -24.99
N ARG A 324 -10.63 -48.46 -25.37
CA ARG A 324 -12.02 -48.37 -24.89
C ARG A 324 -12.06 -48.50 -23.37
N THR A 325 -12.64 -47.53 -22.68
CA THR A 325 -13.17 -47.72 -21.32
C THR A 325 -14.68 -47.79 -21.35
N VAL A 326 -15.18 -48.93 -20.87
CA VAL A 326 -16.58 -49.26 -20.65
C VAL A 326 -17.17 -48.29 -19.63
N SER A 327 -18.32 -47.74 -19.99
CA SER A 327 -19.22 -46.98 -19.14
C SER A 327 -19.70 -47.83 -17.96
N ASN A 328 -19.31 -47.44 -16.74
CA ASN A 328 -20.10 -47.72 -15.55
C ASN A 328 -20.39 -46.39 -14.85
N GLY A 329 -21.68 -46.06 -14.81
CA GLY A 329 -22.19 -44.91 -14.09
C GLY A 329 -22.03 -45.10 -12.59
N VAL A 330 -21.22 -44.25 -11.99
CA VAL A 330 -21.31 -43.90 -10.56
C VAL A 330 -21.17 -42.38 -10.52
N GLY A 331 -22.21 -41.71 -10.01
CA GLY A 331 -22.27 -40.27 -9.92
C GLY A 331 -21.01 -39.70 -9.28
N ARG A 332 -20.42 -38.70 -9.92
CA ARG A 332 -19.35 -37.89 -9.33
C ARG A 332 -19.93 -37.14 -8.14
N LYS A 333 -19.81 -37.74 -6.95
CA LYS A 333 -19.88 -37.01 -5.69
C LYS A 333 -18.84 -35.88 -5.75
N ALA A 334 -19.24 -34.69 -5.30
CA ALA A 334 -18.33 -33.57 -5.11
C ALA A 334 -17.07 -34.06 -4.37
N ALA A 335 -15.90 -33.66 -4.85
CA ALA A 335 -14.62 -34.03 -4.26
C ALA A 335 -14.68 -33.77 -2.75
N SER A 336 -14.59 -34.84 -1.95
CA SER A 336 -14.38 -34.75 -0.52
C SER A 336 -13.10 -33.94 -0.31
N GLY A 337 -13.21 -32.79 0.37
CA GLY A 337 -12.05 -31.96 0.69
C GLY A 337 -10.95 -32.80 1.33
N CYS A 338 -9.70 -32.54 0.94
CA CYS A 338 -8.54 -33.17 1.56
C CYS A 338 -8.58 -32.86 3.07
N PRO A 339 -8.41 -33.87 3.96
CA PRO A 339 -8.37 -33.63 5.40
C PRO A 339 -7.32 -32.58 5.74
N SER A 340 -7.68 -31.59 6.56
CA SER A 340 -6.80 -30.46 6.94
C SER A 340 -5.46 -30.89 7.53
N ASN A 341 -5.38 -32.12 8.06
CA ASN A 341 -4.23 -32.62 8.81
C ASN A 341 -3.34 -33.57 7.99
N LEU A 342 -3.63 -33.78 6.70
CA LEU A 342 -2.83 -34.67 5.86
C LEU A 342 -1.52 -33.97 5.42
N THR A 343 -0.38 -34.48 5.87
CA THR A 343 0.97 -34.01 5.50
C THR A 343 1.42 -34.64 4.17
N CYS A 344 2.52 -34.13 3.59
CA CYS A 344 3.14 -34.69 2.38
C CYS A 344 4.65 -34.41 2.37
N ASP A 345 5.44 -35.27 1.71
CA ASP A 345 6.91 -35.19 1.64
C ASP A 345 7.44 -34.08 0.70
N CYS A 346 6.54 -33.25 0.16
CA CYS A 346 6.90 -32.06 -0.61
C CYS A 346 7.38 -30.91 0.30
N TYR A 347 7.14 -30.97 1.61
CA TYR A 347 7.46 -29.87 2.53
C TYR A 347 8.95 -29.48 2.46
N ALA A 348 9.21 -28.18 2.26
CA ALA A 348 10.55 -27.61 2.09
C ALA A 348 11.37 -28.19 0.92
N THR A 349 10.69 -28.74 -0.10
CA THR A 349 11.30 -29.18 -1.37
C THR A 349 10.66 -28.46 -2.56
N ASP A 350 11.26 -28.57 -3.74
CA ASP A 350 10.75 -28.03 -5.01
C ASP A 350 9.66 -28.90 -5.66
N ARG A 351 9.26 -29.98 -4.99
CA ARG A 351 8.27 -30.95 -5.48
C ARG A 351 6.84 -30.52 -5.19
N VAL A 352 5.91 -31.00 -6.01
CA VAL A 352 4.46 -30.89 -5.80
C VAL A 352 3.79 -32.27 -5.89
N CYS A 353 2.66 -32.45 -5.21
CA CYS A 353 1.85 -33.67 -5.29
C CYS A 353 0.36 -33.33 -5.20
N SER A 354 -0.51 -34.32 -5.46
CA SER A 354 -1.97 -34.15 -5.36
C SER A 354 -2.44 -33.74 -3.98
N VAL A 355 -1.73 -34.14 -2.91
CA VAL A 355 -2.07 -33.79 -1.53
C VAL A 355 -1.91 -32.29 -1.30
N CYS A 356 -0.74 -31.70 -1.59
CA CYS A 356 -0.54 -30.27 -1.33
C CYS A 356 -1.33 -29.36 -2.27
N LEU A 357 -1.54 -29.75 -3.53
CA LEU A 357 -2.29 -28.98 -4.52
C LEU A 357 -3.81 -28.96 -4.26
N SER A 358 -4.35 -29.96 -3.56
CA SER A 358 -5.78 -30.06 -3.24
C SER A 358 -6.18 -29.36 -1.93
N ARG A 359 -5.23 -28.78 -1.20
CA ARG A 359 -5.51 -28.05 0.05
C ARG A 359 -6.26 -26.75 -0.23
N CYS A 360 -7.13 -26.37 0.70
CA CYS A 360 -7.76 -25.05 0.69
C CYS A 360 -6.68 -23.95 0.79
N GLN A 361 -6.87 -22.88 0.03
CA GLN A 361 -5.98 -21.73 0.10
C GLN A 361 -6.15 -21.02 1.45
N GLN A 362 -5.02 -20.65 2.06
CA GLN A 362 -5.04 -19.85 3.28
C GLN A 362 -5.55 -18.44 2.99
N VAL A 363 -6.54 -18.01 3.77
CA VAL A 363 -7.05 -16.64 3.76
C VAL A 363 -6.31 -15.84 4.84
N ALA A 364 -5.84 -14.66 4.46
CA ALA A 364 -5.24 -13.70 5.38
C ALA A 364 -5.49 -12.27 4.86
N PRO A 365 -5.60 -11.27 5.75
CA PRO A 365 -5.74 -9.89 5.35
C PRO A 365 -4.59 -9.45 4.44
N ARG A 366 -4.90 -8.86 3.29
CA ARG A 366 -3.89 -8.38 2.32
C ARG A 366 -4.18 -7.01 1.72
N ALA A 367 -5.21 -6.33 2.23
CA ALA A 367 -5.49 -4.95 1.85
C ALA A 367 -4.25 -4.07 2.08
N GLY A 368 -4.06 -3.11 1.17
CA GLY A 368 -2.89 -2.23 1.08
C GLY A 368 -2.37 -2.13 -0.37
N THR A 369 -1.33 -1.34 -0.58
CA THR A 369 -0.75 -1.07 -1.93
C THR A 369 0.43 -2.00 -2.25
N PRO A 370 0.54 -2.54 -3.49
CA PRO A 370 1.72 -3.30 -3.92
C PRO A 370 3.02 -2.51 -3.70
N GLY A 371 4.09 -3.20 -3.29
CA GLY A 371 5.39 -2.60 -2.99
C GLY A 371 5.57 -2.09 -1.56
N PHE A 372 4.49 -1.87 -0.80
CA PHE A 372 4.54 -1.42 0.60
C PHE A 372 4.21 -2.53 1.62
N ARG A 373 3.71 -3.68 1.17
CA ARG A 373 3.32 -4.79 2.04
C ARG A 373 4.53 -5.48 2.67
N ALA A 374 4.43 -5.77 3.97
CA ALA A 374 5.44 -6.49 4.73
C ALA A 374 5.51 -8.00 4.36
N PRO A 375 6.64 -8.69 4.61
CA PRO A 375 6.81 -10.11 4.27
C PRO A 375 5.71 -11.03 4.84
N GLU A 376 5.29 -10.78 6.08
CA GLU A 376 4.22 -11.52 6.74
C GLU A 376 2.85 -11.33 6.05
N VAL A 377 2.61 -10.19 5.40
CA VAL A 377 1.40 -9.96 4.59
C VAL A 377 1.49 -10.73 3.28
N LEU A 378 2.63 -10.64 2.59
CA LEU A 378 2.87 -11.30 1.30
C LEU A 378 2.81 -12.83 1.40
N THR A 379 3.26 -13.37 2.53
CA THR A 379 3.24 -14.82 2.84
C THR A 379 1.94 -15.30 3.50
N LYS A 380 0.93 -14.43 3.59
CA LYS A 380 -0.42 -14.73 4.13
C LYS A 380 -0.40 -15.14 5.61
N CYS A 381 0.36 -14.45 6.45
CA CYS A 381 0.26 -14.59 7.91
C CYS A 381 -1.11 -14.09 8.37
N PRO A 382 -1.90 -14.90 9.11
CA PRO A 382 -3.23 -14.50 9.57
C PRO A 382 -3.17 -13.49 10.72
N THR A 383 -2.10 -13.55 11.53
CA THR A 383 -1.88 -12.66 12.68
C THR A 383 -0.94 -11.54 12.29
N GLN A 384 -1.50 -10.38 11.94
CA GLN A 384 -0.77 -9.17 11.55
C GLN A 384 -0.92 -8.11 12.65
N THR A 385 0.11 -7.29 12.84
CA THR A 385 0.16 -6.25 13.88
C THR A 385 0.47 -4.89 13.26
N THR A 386 0.58 -3.86 14.09
CA THR A 386 1.07 -2.52 13.70
C THR A 386 2.47 -2.53 13.09
N ALA A 387 3.24 -3.62 13.25
CA ALA A 387 4.54 -3.80 12.62
C ALA A 387 4.49 -3.73 11.09
N ILE A 388 3.34 -4.04 10.46
CA ILE A 388 3.23 -3.92 8.99
C ILE A 388 3.31 -2.45 8.54
N ASP A 389 2.79 -1.51 9.34
CA ASP A 389 2.87 -0.08 9.04
C ASP A 389 4.31 0.43 9.20
N MET A 390 5.06 -0.13 10.16
CA MET A 390 6.48 0.18 10.37
C MET A 390 7.35 -0.31 9.21
N TRP A 391 7.03 -1.47 8.64
CA TRP A 391 7.67 -1.92 7.40
C TRP A 391 7.39 -0.96 6.25
N SER A 392 6.14 -0.57 6.06
CA SER A 392 5.75 0.38 5.01
C SER A 392 6.44 1.74 5.18
N ALA A 393 6.61 2.23 6.42
CA ALA A 393 7.41 3.41 6.71
C ALA A 393 8.90 3.21 6.36
N GLY A 394 9.45 2.01 6.56
CA GLY A 394 10.77 1.62 6.07
C GLY A 394 10.88 1.67 4.54
N ILE A 395 9.84 1.29 3.80
CA ILE A 395 9.81 1.44 2.33
C ILE A 395 9.81 2.91 1.90
N VAL A 396 9.04 3.76 2.59
CA VAL A 396 9.07 5.21 2.36
C VAL A 396 10.48 5.75 2.61
N PHE A 397 11.12 5.34 3.71
CA PHE A 397 12.48 5.77 4.03
C PHE A 397 13.52 5.26 3.04
N LEU A 398 13.38 4.01 2.57
CA LEU A 398 14.22 3.43 1.52
C LEU A 398 14.10 4.23 0.22
N SER A 399 12.89 4.63 -0.17
CA SER A 399 12.66 5.53 -1.30
C SER A 399 13.35 6.89 -1.07
N LEU A 400 13.15 7.48 0.11
CA LEU A 400 13.76 8.77 0.49
C LEU A 400 15.28 8.73 0.52
N LEU A 401 15.92 7.60 0.85
CA LEU A 401 17.39 7.46 0.89
C LEU A 401 18.00 7.06 -0.45
N SER A 402 17.30 6.25 -1.25
CA SER A 402 17.78 5.82 -2.58
C SER A 402 17.43 6.77 -3.73
N GLY A 403 16.51 7.71 -3.52
CA GLY A 403 15.99 8.59 -4.59
C GLY A 403 15.11 7.85 -5.60
N ARG A 404 14.58 6.67 -5.25
CA ARG A 404 13.77 5.81 -6.14
C ARG A 404 12.35 5.65 -5.62
N TYR A 405 11.37 6.02 -6.44
CA TYR A 405 9.96 5.83 -6.14
C TYR A 405 9.14 5.49 -7.40
N PRO A 406 8.25 4.47 -7.37
CA PRO A 406 8.17 3.44 -6.34
C PRO A 406 9.46 2.60 -6.31
N PHE A 407 9.92 2.20 -5.11
CA PHE A 407 11.12 1.37 -4.99
C PHE A 407 10.89 -0.05 -5.51
N TYR A 408 9.84 -0.70 -4.99
CA TYR A 408 9.39 -2.01 -5.46
C TYR A 408 8.26 -1.85 -6.47
N LYS A 409 8.38 -2.52 -7.61
CA LYS A 409 7.38 -2.54 -8.68
C LYS A 409 7.05 -3.99 -8.99
N ALA A 410 6.02 -4.51 -8.35
CA ALA A 410 5.59 -5.89 -8.45
C ALA A 410 4.11 -5.99 -8.86
N SER A 411 3.81 -6.90 -9.76
CA SER A 411 2.45 -7.22 -10.20
C SER A 411 1.69 -8.12 -9.23
N ASP A 412 2.38 -8.86 -8.38
CA ASP A 412 1.81 -9.85 -7.47
C ASP A 412 2.63 -9.97 -6.17
N ASP A 413 2.05 -10.64 -5.17
CA ASP A 413 2.62 -10.69 -3.82
C ASP A 413 3.94 -11.50 -3.76
N LEU A 414 4.12 -12.53 -4.59
CA LEU A 414 5.34 -13.35 -4.58
C LEU A 414 6.47 -12.68 -5.36
N THR A 415 6.17 -11.96 -6.44
CA THR A 415 7.14 -11.09 -7.11
C THR A 415 7.63 -9.99 -6.15
N ALA A 416 6.73 -9.40 -5.35
CA ALA A 416 7.12 -8.43 -4.33
C ALA A 416 8.05 -9.05 -3.28
N LEU A 417 7.75 -10.27 -2.82
CA LEU A 417 8.58 -11.00 -1.87
C LEU A 417 9.96 -11.31 -2.45
N ALA A 418 10.03 -11.73 -3.72
CA ALA A 418 11.29 -11.97 -4.40
C ALA A 418 12.15 -10.69 -4.47
N GLN A 419 11.55 -9.53 -4.78
CA GLN A 419 12.25 -8.24 -4.76
C GLN A 419 12.76 -7.86 -3.36
N ILE A 420 12.01 -8.17 -2.30
CA ILE A 420 12.48 -7.98 -0.92
C ILE A 420 13.69 -8.88 -0.66
N MET A 421 13.66 -10.14 -1.09
CA MET A 421 14.77 -11.09 -0.92
C MET A 421 16.03 -10.66 -1.68
N THR A 422 15.92 -9.92 -2.79
CA THR A 422 17.11 -9.41 -3.49
C THR A 422 17.80 -8.28 -2.75
N VAL A 423 17.07 -7.55 -1.90
CA VAL A 423 17.62 -6.45 -1.08
C VAL A 423 18.05 -6.95 0.30
N ARG A 424 17.19 -7.71 0.98
CA ARG A 424 17.37 -8.13 2.38
C ARG A 424 17.95 -9.53 2.53
N GLY A 425 18.14 -10.24 1.43
CA GLY A 425 18.71 -11.58 1.41
C GLY A 425 17.66 -12.68 1.58
N SER A 426 17.89 -13.75 0.85
CA SER A 426 16.99 -14.91 0.80
C SER A 426 17.03 -15.75 2.08
N ARG A 427 18.22 -15.96 2.66
CA ARG A 427 18.40 -16.79 3.86
C ARG A 427 17.77 -16.14 5.09
N GLU A 428 17.96 -14.84 5.21
CA GLU A 428 17.43 -13.96 6.23
C GLU A 428 15.90 -13.94 6.18
N THR A 429 15.34 -13.81 4.97
CA THR A 429 13.88 -13.83 4.76
C THR A 429 13.29 -15.19 5.12
N ILE A 430 13.92 -16.28 4.70
CA ILE A 430 13.49 -17.65 5.05
C ILE A 430 13.55 -17.87 6.57
N GLN A 431 14.62 -17.41 7.22
CA GLN A 431 14.79 -17.57 8.67
C GLN A 431 13.74 -16.79 9.46
N ALA A 432 13.48 -15.52 9.09
CA ALA A 432 12.42 -14.73 9.72
C ALA A 432 11.04 -15.35 9.48
N ALA A 433 10.74 -15.80 8.26
CA ALA A 433 9.46 -16.41 7.92
C ALA A 433 9.10 -17.64 8.75
N LYS A 434 10.10 -18.46 9.12
CA LYS A 434 9.90 -19.60 10.02
C LYS A 434 9.35 -19.18 11.38
N THR A 435 9.74 -18.00 11.90
CA THR A 435 9.31 -17.53 13.23
C THR A 435 7.81 -17.21 13.31
N PHE A 436 7.20 -16.86 12.18
CA PHE A 436 5.75 -16.63 12.06
C PHE A 436 5.04 -17.73 11.25
N GLY A 437 5.62 -18.93 11.23
CA GLY A 437 4.95 -20.15 10.75
C GLY A 437 4.89 -20.30 9.23
N LYS A 438 5.84 -19.71 8.49
CA LYS A 438 5.90 -19.80 7.02
C LYS A 438 7.19 -20.46 6.56
N SER A 439 7.05 -21.47 5.69
CA SER A 439 8.17 -22.09 5.00
C SER A 439 8.31 -21.47 3.61
N ILE A 440 9.42 -20.77 3.37
CA ILE A 440 9.78 -20.21 2.06
C ILE A 440 10.91 -21.07 1.48
N LEU A 441 10.81 -21.39 0.20
CA LEU A 441 11.87 -22.02 -0.57
C LEU A 441 12.20 -21.12 -1.77
N CYS A 442 13.49 -20.85 -1.97
CA CYS A 442 13.99 -20.17 -3.16
C CYS A 442 14.98 -21.09 -3.87
N THR A 443 14.88 -21.18 -5.19
CA THR A 443 15.77 -22.00 -6.01
C THR A 443 17.20 -21.47 -6.06
N GLN A 444 17.36 -20.16 -5.86
CA GLN A 444 18.67 -19.49 -5.83
C GLN A 444 18.83 -18.72 -4.53
N VAL A 445 20.00 -18.86 -3.91
CA VAL A 445 20.36 -18.07 -2.74
C VAL A 445 20.83 -16.70 -3.21
N VAL A 446 20.08 -15.66 -2.84
CA VAL A 446 20.46 -14.26 -3.05
C VAL A 446 20.97 -13.69 -1.72
N PRO A 447 22.18 -13.08 -1.67
CA PRO A 447 22.72 -12.50 -0.44
C PRO A 447 22.07 -11.15 -0.12
N ALA A 448 22.06 -10.78 1.17
CA ALA A 448 21.63 -9.46 1.61
C ALA A 448 22.55 -8.36 1.07
N GLN A 449 21.96 -7.23 0.69
CA GLN A 449 22.70 -6.05 0.25
C GLN A 449 23.04 -5.17 1.46
N ASN A 450 24.20 -4.51 1.40
CA ASN A 450 24.50 -3.42 2.33
C ASN A 450 23.61 -2.21 1.98
N LEU A 451 22.74 -1.80 2.91
CA LEU A 451 21.73 -0.76 2.66
C LEU A 451 22.33 0.60 2.30
N ARG A 452 23.47 0.98 2.90
CA ARG A 452 24.21 2.20 2.58
C ARG A 452 24.68 2.18 1.13
N ALA A 453 25.45 1.16 0.77
CA ALA A 453 26.00 1.01 -0.57
C ALA A 453 24.89 0.93 -1.64
N LEU A 454 23.78 0.26 -1.32
CA LEU A 454 22.62 0.17 -2.20
C LEU A 454 21.98 1.55 -2.43
N CYS A 455 21.68 2.29 -1.36
CA CYS A 455 21.00 3.58 -1.46
C CYS A 455 21.86 4.63 -2.15
N GLU A 456 23.13 4.76 -1.77
CA GLU A 456 24.07 5.74 -2.35
C GLU A 456 24.31 5.46 -3.85
N LYS A 457 24.47 4.19 -4.22
CA LYS A 457 24.60 3.78 -5.63
C LYS A 457 23.34 4.11 -6.44
N LEU A 458 22.15 3.89 -5.88
CA LEU A 458 20.89 4.18 -6.57
C LEU A 458 20.61 5.68 -6.68
N ARG A 459 21.01 6.48 -5.68
CA ARG A 459 20.91 7.94 -5.72
C ARG A 459 21.90 8.56 -6.70
N GLY A 460 23.03 7.89 -6.94
CA GLY A 460 24.11 8.40 -7.79
C GLY A 460 25.18 9.17 -7.01
N THR A 461 25.26 8.99 -5.69
CA THR A 461 26.19 9.71 -4.80
C THR A 461 27.49 8.94 -4.53
N ASN A 462 27.86 7.96 -5.38
CA ASN A 462 29.14 7.25 -5.21
C ASN A 462 30.30 8.23 -5.34
N SER A 463 30.77 8.74 -4.21
CA SER A 463 32.08 9.36 -4.06
C SER A 463 33.12 8.29 -4.35
N SER A 464 33.89 8.47 -5.41
CA SER A 464 35.24 7.92 -5.48
C SER A 464 36.07 8.59 -4.38
N CYS A 465 35.88 8.17 -3.13
CA CYS A 465 36.76 8.55 -2.03
C CYS A 465 37.53 7.29 -1.63
N SER A 466 38.62 7.06 -2.36
CA SER A 466 39.73 6.28 -1.84
C SER A 466 40.14 6.89 -0.51
N ARG A 467 39.84 6.21 0.60
CA ARG A 467 40.46 6.52 1.90
C ARG A 467 41.97 6.32 1.72
N SER A 468 42.70 7.42 1.50
CA SER A 468 44.14 7.46 1.70
C SER A 468 44.40 7.22 3.19
N GLN A 469 44.88 6.02 3.51
CA GLN A 469 45.56 5.74 4.77
C GLN A 469 46.85 6.58 4.80
N PRO A 470 47.20 7.22 5.92
CA PRO A 470 48.50 7.86 6.06
C PRO A 470 49.60 6.79 6.23
N ASP A 471 50.66 6.92 5.43
CA ASP A 471 51.83 6.07 5.41
C ASP A 471 52.50 5.93 6.79
N VAL A 472 52.78 4.68 7.18
CA VAL A 472 53.79 4.34 8.19
C VAL A 472 54.85 3.47 7.50
N PRO A 473 56.13 3.87 7.47
CA PRO A 473 57.16 3.12 6.75
C PRO A 473 57.65 1.94 7.61
N ILE A 474 57.44 0.71 7.13
CA ILE A 474 58.09 -0.49 7.68
C ILE A 474 59.15 -0.97 6.70
N LYS A 475 60.35 -1.13 7.27
CA LYS A 475 61.61 -1.51 6.63
C LYS A 475 61.55 -2.87 5.95
N SER A 476 62.28 -2.94 4.85
CA SER A 476 62.72 -4.09 4.07
C SER A 476 63.40 -5.19 4.91
N VAL A 477 63.04 -6.44 4.68
CA VAL A 477 63.97 -7.58 4.70
C VAL A 477 63.61 -8.51 3.54
N ASN A 478 64.62 -8.78 2.71
CA ASN A 478 64.64 -9.76 1.63
C ASN A 478 64.58 -11.19 2.19
N ASP A 479 63.91 -12.10 1.48
CA ASP A 479 64.59 -13.35 1.11
C ASP A 479 64.00 -14.00 -0.16
N SER A 480 64.93 -14.26 -1.08
CA SER A 480 65.00 -15.16 -2.24
C SER A 480 64.51 -16.59 -1.97
N ALA A 481 64.13 -17.48 -2.90
CA ALA A 481 63.97 -17.49 -4.36
C ALA A 481 63.35 -18.85 -4.79
N LEU A 482 62.41 -18.82 -5.76
CA LEU A 482 62.27 -19.63 -7.01
C LEU A 482 62.30 -21.20 -7.01
N PRO A 483 61.94 -21.90 -8.12
CA PRO A 483 60.76 -21.76 -9.00
C PRO A 483 60.18 -23.13 -9.48
N VAL A 484 58.93 -23.19 -9.96
CA VAL A 484 58.53 -24.12 -11.03
C VAL A 484 57.53 -23.45 -11.99
N GLU A 485 58.03 -23.21 -13.20
CA GLU A 485 57.37 -22.88 -14.48
C GLU A 485 56.72 -24.14 -15.10
N ILE A 486 55.76 -24.18 -16.04
CA ILE A 486 55.02 -23.28 -16.95
C ILE A 486 53.88 -24.16 -17.54
N ASP A 487 52.67 -23.64 -17.72
CA ASP A 487 52.13 -23.51 -19.09
C ASP A 487 51.03 -22.44 -19.23
N LYS A 488 51.21 -21.61 -20.26
CA LYS A 488 50.33 -20.55 -20.80
C LYS A 488 49.45 -21.23 -21.88
N GLN A 489 48.33 -20.75 -22.41
CA GLN A 489 47.62 -19.47 -22.51
C GLN A 489 46.27 -19.79 -23.20
N CYS A 490 45.21 -19.05 -22.90
CA CYS A 490 44.39 -18.29 -23.86
C CYS A 490 42.99 -17.98 -23.30
N ALA A 491 42.72 -16.69 -23.11
CA ALA A 491 41.37 -16.13 -23.22
C ALA A 491 40.94 -16.13 -24.71
N PRO A 492 39.62 -16.05 -25.02
CA PRO A 492 39.03 -14.71 -25.13
C PRO A 492 37.57 -14.58 -24.63
N GLU A 493 37.29 -13.39 -24.11
CA GLU A 493 36.09 -12.57 -24.30
C GLU A 493 34.83 -13.22 -24.91
N THR A 494 33.76 -13.38 -24.12
CA THR A 494 32.38 -13.12 -24.56
C THR A 494 31.41 -13.00 -23.36
N LEU A 495 31.32 -11.81 -22.75
CA LEU A 495 30.12 -11.42 -22.00
C LEU A 495 29.79 -9.95 -22.30
N GLY A 496 29.46 -9.72 -23.56
CA GLY A 496 28.92 -8.46 -24.06
C GLY A 496 27.95 -8.79 -25.17
N LYS A 497 26.69 -9.04 -24.83
CA LYS A 497 25.49 -9.03 -25.70
C LYS A 497 24.27 -9.43 -24.88
N GLU A 498 23.66 -8.46 -24.19
CA GLU A 498 22.20 -8.31 -24.01
C GLU A 498 21.85 -7.06 -23.16
N ILE A 499 22.47 -5.92 -23.45
CA ILE A 499 21.89 -4.60 -23.13
C ILE A 499 22.18 -3.70 -24.33
N GLN A 500 21.46 -3.94 -25.43
CA GLN A 500 21.49 -3.05 -26.59
C GLN A 500 20.17 -3.13 -27.35
N TYR A 501 19.14 -2.55 -26.77
CA TYR A 501 18.03 -1.95 -27.51
C TYR A 501 17.53 -0.77 -26.68
N LEU A 502 17.28 0.36 -27.36
CA LEU A 502 17.08 1.72 -26.83
C LEU A 502 18.37 2.55 -26.65
N LYS A 503 19.13 2.69 -27.73
CA LYS A 503 19.90 3.92 -28.04
C LYS A 503 19.67 4.30 -29.50
N GLY A 504 19.32 5.57 -29.72
CA GLY A 504 18.92 6.20 -30.98
C GLY A 504 17.52 6.80 -30.80
N CYS A 505 17.33 8.10 -30.58
CA CYS A 505 17.85 9.22 -31.37
C CYS A 505 18.45 10.37 -30.53
N GLN A 506 19.30 11.15 -31.21
CA GLN A 506 20.14 12.23 -30.73
C GLN A 506 19.40 13.54 -30.38
N GLU A 507 20.07 14.28 -29.48
CA GLU A 507 20.32 15.73 -29.47
C GLU A 507 19.12 16.70 -29.44
N GLY A 508 18.84 17.17 -28.23
CA GLY A 508 18.19 18.44 -27.95
C GLY A 508 18.86 19.06 -26.73
N ASP A 509 19.65 20.10 -26.97
CA ASP A 509 20.42 20.85 -25.99
C ASP A 509 19.50 21.47 -24.93
N GLY A 510 19.85 21.29 -23.66
CA GLY A 510 18.99 21.64 -22.54
C GLY A 510 19.57 21.15 -21.22
N ALA A 511 20.81 21.52 -20.94
CA ALA A 511 21.40 21.35 -19.62
C ALA A 511 20.53 22.11 -18.60
N PHE A 512 19.62 21.41 -17.93
CA PHE A 512 19.11 21.86 -16.64
C PHE A 512 20.28 21.71 -15.65
N GLU A 513 21.03 22.79 -15.47
CA GLU A 513 21.94 22.95 -14.35
C GLU A 513 21.17 22.71 -13.05
N ILE A 514 21.38 21.53 -12.46
CA ILE A 514 21.03 21.29 -11.06
C ILE A 514 21.95 22.21 -10.26
N LYS A 515 21.42 23.36 -9.82
CA LYS A 515 22.16 24.30 -8.99
C LYS A 515 22.68 23.55 -7.77
N ALA A 516 23.98 23.70 -7.48
CA ALA A 516 24.72 23.04 -6.41
C ALA A 516 24.20 23.31 -4.98
N THR A 517 23.09 24.04 -4.83
CA THR A 517 22.47 24.40 -3.54
C THR A 517 21.54 23.32 -2.98
N ASP A 518 21.11 22.35 -3.79
CA ASP A 518 19.93 21.52 -3.45
C ASP A 518 20.28 20.13 -2.86
N MET A 519 21.57 19.78 -2.76
CA MET A 519 22.05 18.49 -2.20
C MET A 519 22.64 18.60 -0.78
N LYS A 520 22.18 19.56 0.02
CA LYS A 520 22.72 19.79 1.36
C LYS A 520 22.56 18.55 2.26
N GLY A 521 23.69 18.04 2.77
CA GLY A 521 23.76 16.96 3.76
C GLY A 521 23.71 15.52 3.19
N TRP A 522 23.68 15.35 1.87
CA TRP A 522 23.70 14.03 1.23
C TRP A 522 25.10 13.46 1.02
N ASP A 523 26.13 14.30 1.11
CA ASP A 523 27.56 13.93 1.03
C ASP A 523 28.01 13.09 2.22
N GLN A 524 27.37 13.27 3.38
CA GLN A 524 27.72 12.61 4.64
C GLN A 524 26.47 12.10 5.37
N VAL A 525 25.77 11.13 4.76
CA VAL A 525 24.65 10.47 5.42
C VAL A 525 25.16 9.66 6.62
N PRO A 526 24.69 9.93 7.86
CA PRO A 526 25.13 9.25 9.08
C PRO A 526 24.74 7.76 9.12
N ASP A 527 25.52 6.93 9.82
CA ASP A 527 25.25 5.49 9.96
C ASP A 527 23.90 5.21 10.63
N GLU A 528 23.48 6.09 11.53
CA GLU A 528 22.19 6.05 12.24
C GLU A 528 20.99 6.03 11.28
N ALA A 529 21.12 6.58 10.07
CA ALA A 529 20.07 6.54 9.06
C ALA A 529 19.84 5.11 8.54
N TYR A 530 20.93 4.42 8.22
CA TYR A 530 20.89 3.05 7.70
C TYR A 530 20.63 2.02 8.80
N ASP A 531 21.07 2.30 10.02
CA ASP A 531 20.73 1.52 11.21
C ASP A 531 19.22 1.60 11.52
N LEU A 532 18.61 2.79 11.45
CA LEU A 532 17.15 2.92 11.57
C LEU A 532 16.42 2.22 10.42
N LEU A 533 16.91 2.37 9.19
CA LEU A 533 16.33 1.71 8.02
C LEU A 533 16.37 0.18 8.17
N ASP A 534 17.47 -0.38 8.66
CA ASP A 534 17.62 -1.81 8.91
C ASP A 534 16.59 -2.32 9.93
N LYS A 535 16.38 -1.58 11.02
CA LYS A 535 15.37 -1.88 12.05
C LYS A 535 13.93 -1.78 11.56
N LEU A 536 13.63 -0.87 10.62
CA LEU A 536 12.31 -0.74 9.99
C LEU A 536 12.06 -1.87 8.98
N LEU A 537 13.09 -2.25 8.22
CA LEU A 537 13.08 -3.35 7.26
C LEU A 537 13.53 -4.68 7.89
N ASP A 538 13.29 -4.82 9.20
CA ASP A 538 13.43 -6.10 9.88
C ASP A 538 12.37 -7.07 9.33
N LEU A 539 12.85 -8.22 8.85
CA LEU A 539 12.05 -9.26 8.24
C LEU A 539 11.18 -9.98 9.27
N ASN A 540 11.54 -9.94 10.55
CA ASN A 540 10.76 -10.50 11.63
C ASN A 540 9.84 -9.42 12.25
N PRO A 541 8.51 -9.53 12.11
CA PRO A 541 7.58 -8.54 12.64
C PRO A 541 7.59 -8.43 14.18
N ALA A 542 8.10 -9.43 14.89
CA ALA A 542 8.16 -9.41 16.36
C ALA A 542 9.32 -8.57 16.91
N THR A 543 10.40 -8.42 16.13
CA THR A 543 11.60 -7.64 16.52
C THR A 543 11.70 -6.30 15.80
N ARG A 544 10.87 -6.08 14.77
CA ARG A 544 10.77 -4.82 14.04
C ARG A 544 10.45 -3.66 14.98
N ILE A 545 11.18 -2.57 14.81
CA ILE A 545 11.07 -1.37 15.65
C ILE A 545 9.64 -0.80 15.63
N THR A 546 9.15 -0.40 16.79
CA THR A 546 7.86 0.30 16.92
C THR A 546 7.98 1.79 16.63
N ALA A 547 6.88 2.48 16.33
CA ALA A 547 6.90 3.93 16.12
C ALA A 547 7.40 4.71 17.35
N LYS A 548 7.12 4.20 18.56
CA LYS A 548 7.58 4.80 19.83
C LYS A 548 9.10 4.70 19.96
N GLU A 549 9.67 3.53 19.68
CA GLU A 549 11.12 3.31 19.72
C GLU A 549 11.83 4.06 18.59
N ALA A 550 11.23 4.11 17.40
CA ALA A 550 11.78 4.86 16.26
C ALA A 550 11.96 6.34 16.58
N LEU A 551 11.00 6.98 17.25
CA LEU A 551 11.11 8.37 17.72
C LEU A 551 12.22 8.61 18.75
N GLN A 552 12.69 7.57 19.43
CA GLN A 552 13.79 7.61 20.39
C GLN A 552 15.14 7.24 19.76
N HIS A 553 15.15 6.90 18.47
CA HIS A 553 16.36 6.45 17.78
C HIS A 553 17.40 7.58 17.68
N PRO A 554 18.71 7.29 17.81
CA PRO A 554 19.78 8.29 17.67
C PRO A 554 19.75 9.10 16.36
N PHE A 555 19.14 8.55 15.30
CA PHE A 555 18.89 9.24 14.05
C PHE A 555 18.15 10.58 14.21
N PHE A 556 17.28 10.71 15.22
CA PHE A 556 16.53 11.94 15.52
C PHE A 556 17.16 12.79 16.61
N LYS A 557 18.41 12.53 17.00
CA LYS A 557 19.14 13.37 17.96
C LYS A 557 19.12 14.84 17.50
N GLY A 558 18.68 15.73 18.39
CA GLY A 558 18.55 17.16 18.13
C GLY A 558 17.18 17.63 17.63
N ILE A 559 16.26 16.71 17.30
CA ILE A 559 14.86 17.04 17.01
C ILE A 559 14.06 16.91 18.30
N SER A 560 13.40 17.98 18.74
CA SER A 560 12.56 17.96 19.94
C SER A 560 11.20 17.30 19.68
N LEU A 561 10.74 16.47 20.62
CA LEU A 561 9.46 15.70 20.60
C LEU A 561 8.19 16.54 20.71
#